data_AF-A0A433B806-F1
#
_entry.id   AF-A0A433B806-F1
#
_cell.length_a   1.000
_cell.length_b   1.000
_cell.length_c   1.000
_cell.angle_alpha   90.00
_cell.angle_beta   90.00
_cell.angle_gamma   90.00
#
_symmetry.space_group_name_H-M   'P 1'
#
loop_
_entity.id
_entity.type
_entity.pdbx_description
1 polymer ?
#
loop_
_entity_poly.entity_id
_entity_poly.type
_entity_poly.pdbx_seq_one_letter_code
_entity_poly.pdbx_strand_id
1 'polypeptide(L)'
;MRARNILQTGAFNPEDVSRLQNAFKAAWASIGLAIDTADKARCRELLATIVVSAGNVSGLDAEELAAVAIRSFEAIYAGSREPF
;
A
#
# COMPACT_ATOMS: atom_id res chain seq x y z
N MET A 1 30.66 -21.41 -10.62
CA MET A 1 30.18 -20.72 -9.41
C MET A 1 29.11 -19.68 -9.81
N ARG A 2 27.83 -20.05 -9.84
CA ARG A 2 26.69 -19.16 -10.17
C ARG A 2 25.61 -19.36 -9.11
N ALA A 3 25.74 -18.68 -7.98
CA ALA A 3 24.78 -18.75 -6.87
C ALA A 3 24.83 -17.49 -5.99
N ARG A 4 24.93 -16.29 -6.59
CA ARG A 4 25.12 -15.05 -5.82
C ARG A 4 24.17 -13.89 -6.11
N ASN A 5 23.19 -14.05 -7.02
CA ASN A 5 22.27 -12.97 -7.40
C ASN A 5 20.80 -13.23 -7.02
N ILE A 6 20.49 -14.26 -6.22
CA ILE A 6 19.10 -14.62 -5.85
C ILE A 6 18.74 -14.13 -4.43
N LEU A 7 19.69 -13.60 -3.65
CA LEU A 7 19.50 -13.33 -2.21
C LEU A 7 19.28 -11.85 -1.82
N GLN A 8 19.21 -10.91 -2.76
CA GLN A 8 19.06 -9.48 -2.43
C GLN A 8 17.78 -8.79 -2.92
N THR A 9 16.87 -9.50 -3.58
CA THR A 9 15.58 -8.94 -4.03
C THR A 9 14.50 -8.90 -2.94
N GLY A 10 14.83 -9.24 -1.68
CA GLY A 10 13.85 -9.44 -0.61
C GLY A 10 13.91 -8.46 0.56
N ALA A 11 14.87 -7.52 0.60
CA ALA A 11 15.01 -6.59 1.71
C ALA A 11 14.74 -5.16 1.23
N PHE A 12 13.73 -4.51 1.79
CA PHE A 12 13.55 -3.08 1.63
C PHE A 12 14.79 -2.35 2.17
N ASN A 13 15.38 -1.49 1.36
CA ASN A 13 16.36 -0.56 1.87
C ASN A 13 15.65 0.54 2.68
N PRO A 14 16.34 1.29 3.55
CA PRO A 14 15.73 2.36 4.34
C PRO A 14 14.97 3.40 3.49
N GLU A 15 15.44 3.66 2.27
CA GLU A 15 14.79 4.54 1.30
C GLU A 15 13.46 3.96 0.82
N ASP A 16 13.41 2.65 0.55
CA ASP A 16 12.16 1.97 0.18
C ASP A 16 11.15 2.04 1.32
N VAL A 17 11.59 1.77 2.56
CA VAL A 17 10.72 1.86 3.74
C VAL A 17 10.17 3.27 3.88
N SER A 18 11.02 4.30 3.70
CA SER A 18 10.60 5.70 3.79
C SER A 18 9.59 6.06 2.69
N ARG A 19 9.84 5.61 1.45
CA ARG A 19 8.92 5.79 0.32
C ARG A 19 7.56 5.16 0.60
N LEU A 20 7.53 3.90 1.03
CA LEU A 20 6.30 3.18 1.36
C LEU A 20 5.54 3.83 2.52
N GLN A 21 6.26 4.26 3.57
CA GLN A 21 5.65 4.94 4.71
C GLN A 21 5.04 6.29 4.30
N ASN A 22 5.70 7.05 3.44
CA ASN A 22 5.19 8.32 2.94
C ASN A 22 3.96 8.11 2.05
N ALA A 23 4.00 7.14 1.14
CA ALA A 23 2.86 6.77 0.31
C ALA A 23 1.66 6.35 1.17
N PHE A 24 1.88 5.50 2.17
CA PHE A 24 0.84 5.07 3.10
C PHE A 24 0.24 6.23 3.89
N LYS A 25 1.07 7.13 4.44
CA LYS A 25 0.59 8.32 5.17
C LYS A 25 -0.26 9.23 4.28
N ALA A 26 0.19 9.49 3.05
CA ALA A 26 -0.52 10.31 2.09
C ALA A 26 -1.88 9.68 1.71
N ALA A 27 -1.89 8.39 1.38
CA ALA A 27 -3.12 7.67 1.04
C ALA A 27 -4.09 7.62 2.22
N TRP A 28 -3.61 7.29 3.43
CA TRP A 28 -4.47 7.23 4.62
C TRP A 28 -5.04 8.59 5.01
N ALA A 29 -4.27 9.68 4.84
CA ALA A 29 -4.78 11.02 5.09
C ALA A 29 -5.94 11.39 4.15
N SER A 30 -5.93 10.87 2.91
CA SER A 30 -6.99 11.09 1.93
C SER A 30 -8.28 10.31 2.26
N ILE A 31 -8.17 9.02 2.60
CA ILE A 31 -9.36 8.15 2.74
C ILE A 31 -9.82 7.93 4.18
N GLY A 32 -8.91 8.06 5.16
CA GLY A 32 -9.15 7.60 6.54
C GLY A 32 -10.24 8.36 7.30
N LEU A 33 -10.60 9.55 6.85
CA LEU A 33 -11.69 10.34 7.42
C LEU A 33 -13.08 9.83 7.00
N ALA A 34 -13.19 9.19 5.83
CA ALA A 34 -14.45 8.67 5.30
C ALA A 34 -14.77 7.23 5.75
N ILE A 35 -13.87 6.60 6.52
CA ILE A 35 -14.00 5.22 6.98
C ILE A 35 -14.59 5.20 8.40
N ASP A 36 -15.63 4.39 8.58
CA ASP A 36 -16.27 4.18 9.88
C ASP A 36 -15.28 3.65 10.91
N THR A 37 -15.40 4.12 12.16
CA THR A 37 -14.47 3.76 13.23
C THR A 37 -14.35 2.25 13.43
N ALA A 38 -15.43 1.50 13.25
CA ALA A 38 -15.44 0.03 13.34
C ALA A 38 -14.56 -0.65 12.29
N ASP A 39 -14.41 -0.05 11.10
CA ASP A 39 -13.65 -0.59 9.97
C ASP A 39 -12.23 -0.03 9.87
N LYS A 40 -11.90 1.03 10.62
CA LYS A 40 -10.61 1.75 10.49
C LYS A 40 -9.40 0.82 10.60
N ALA A 41 -9.38 -0.11 11.55
CA ALA A 41 -8.25 -1.03 11.72
C ALA A 41 -8.08 -1.92 10.48
N ARG A 42 -9.15 -2.59 10.06
CA ARG A 42 -9.19 -3.45 8.87
C ARG A 42 -8.78 -2.71 7.60
N CYS A 43 -9.34 -1.52 7.37
CA CYS A 43 -9.04 -0.72 6.19
C CYS A 43 -7.60 -0.20 6.21
N ARG A 44 -7.06 0.12 7.39
CA ARG A 44 -5.67 0.55 7.55
C ARG A 44 -4.70 -0.57 7.20
N GLU A 45 -4.98 -1.79 7.64
CA GLU A 45 -4.21 -2.98 7.29
C GLU A 45 -4.29 -3.28 5.79
N LEU A 46 -5.50 -3.24 5.21
CA LEU A 46 -5.70 -3.44 3.78
C LEU A 46 -4.89 -2.44 2.95
N LEU A 47 -4.95 -1.14 3.30
CA LEU A 47 -4.18 -0.11 2.62
C LEU A 47 -2.67 -0.35 2.75
N ALA A 48 -2.19 -0.75 3.93
CA ALA A 48 -0.78 -1.06 4.13
C ALA A 48 -0.32 -2.22 3.24
N THR A 49 -1.13 -3.28 3.13
CA THR A 49 -0.87 -4.41 2.23
C THR A 49 -0.79 -3.94 0.78
N ILE A 50 -1.76 -3.13 0.32
CA ILE A 50 -1.79 -2.61 -1.04
C ILE A 50 -0.53 -1.79 -1.34
N VAL A 51 -0.14 -0.87 -0.45
CA VAL A 51 1.05 -0.02 -0.62
C VAL A 51 2.31 -0.87 -0.73
N VAL A 52 2.48 -1.88 0.14
CA VAL A 52 3.63 -2.79 0.10
C VAL A 52 3.64 -3.62 -1.19
N SER A 53 2.50 -4.19 -1.58
CA SER A 53 2.40 -4.99 -2.80
C SER A 53 2.67 -4.17 -4.06
N ALA A 54 2.07 -2.98 -4.18
CA ALA A 54 2.27 -2.09 -5.31
C ALA A 54 3.69 -1.51 -5.35
N GLY A 55 4.26 -1.16 -4.19
CA GLY A 55 5.61 -0.63 -4.09
C GLY A 55 6.71 -1.66 -4.35
N ASN A 56 6.42 -2.95 -4.20
CA ASN A 56 7.33 -4.06 -4.54
C ASN A 56 7.45 -4.32 -6.04
N VAL A 57 6.39 -4.06 -6.80
CA VAL A 57 6.33 -4.36 -8.24
C VAL A 57 6.53 -3.13 -9.11
N SER A 58 6.64 -1.94 -8.51
CA SER A 58 6.71 -0.66 -9.23
C SER A 58 7.84 0.23 -8.75
N GLY A 59 8.47 0.93 -9.69
CA GLY A 59 9.48 1.98 -9.43
C GLY A 59 8.87 3.37 -9.19
N LEU A 60 7.60 3.43 -8.79
CA LEU A 60 6.87 4.67 -8.58
C LEU A 60 7.41 5.43 -7.38
N ASP A 61 7.33 6.76 -7.42
CA ASP A 61 7.61 7.57 -6.23
C ASP A 61 6.48 7.44 -5.18
N ALA A 62 6.63 8.12 -4.04
CA ALA A 62 5.66 8.03 -2.95
C ALA A 62 4.27 8.59 -3.30
N GLU A 63 4.20 9.63 -4.12
CA GLU A 63 2.94 10.30 -4.49
C GLU A 63 2.17 9.48 -5.53
N GLU A 64 2.88 9.02 -6.56
CA GLU A 64 2.34 8.11 -7.57
C GLU A 64 1.85 6.80 -6.93
N LEU A 65 2.64 6.25 -6.01
CA LEU A 65 2.27 5.03 -5.27
C LEU A 65 1.04 5.26 -4.39
N ALA A 66 0.92 6.42 -3.74
CA ALA A 66 -0.27 6.76 -2.96
C ALA A 66 -1.52 6.81 -3.86
N ALA A 67 -1.43 7.43 -5.04
CA ALA A 67 -2.55 7.50 -5.98
C ALA A 67 -2.97 6.11 -6.49
N VAL A 68 -2.02 5.22 -6.78
CA VAL A 68 -2.29 3.82 -7.15
C VAL A 68 -2.94 3.05 -5.99
N ALA A 69 -2.44 3.25 -4.77
CA ALA A 69 -2.95 2.58 -3.59
C ALA A 69 -4.39 2.99 -3.25
N ILE A 70 -4.73 4.29 -3.37
CA ILE A 70 -6.11 4.79 -3.19
C ILE A 70 -7.05 4.12 -4.18
N ARG A 71 -6.74 4.16 -5.49
CA ARG A 71 -7.60 3.56 -6.53
C ARG A 71 -7.81 2.06 -6.30
N SER A 72 -6.74 1.35 -5.94
CA SER A 72 -6.80 -0.09 -5.66
C SER A 72 -7.62 -0.38 -4.41
N PHE A 73 -7.45 0.43 -3.35
CA PHE A 73 -8.22 0.32 -2.13
C PHE A 73 -9.71 0.54 -2.41
N GLU A 74 -10.07 1.59 -3.14
CA GLU A 74 -11.45 1.90 -3.48
C GLU A 74 -12.10 0.79 -4.31
N ALA A 75 -11.38 0.23 -5.29
CA ALA A 75 -11.88 -0.89 -6.09
C ALA A 75 -12.17 -2.14 -5.23
N ILE A 76 -11.27 -2.49 -4.31
CA ILE A 76 -11.44 -3.63 -3.41
C ILE A 76 -12.54 -3.35 -2.38
N TYR A 77 -12.52 -2.16 -1.79
CA TYR A 77 -13.44 -1.77 -0.72
C TYR A 77 -14.88 -1.62 -1.22
N ALA A 78 -15.08 -1.01 -2.39
CA ALA A 78 -16.39 -0.92 -3.05
C ALA A 78 -16.92 -2.32 -3.42
N GLY A 79 -16.06 -3.21 -3.90
CA GLY A 79 -16.43 -4.62 -4.15
C GLY A 79 -16.81 -5.40 -2.90
N SER A 80 -16.29 -5.01 -1.72
CA SER A 80 -16.62 -5.65 -0.44
C SER A 80 -17.87 -5.08 0.25
N ARG A 81 -18.52 -4.06 -0.32
CA ARG A 81 -19.79 -3.47 0.15
C ARG A 81 -21.00 -4.10 -0.54
N GLU A 82 -21.05 -5.43 -0.67
CA GLU A 82 -22.29 -6.08 -1.12
C GLU A 82 -23.42 -5.83 -0.10
N PRO A 83 -24.64 -5.51 -0.56
CA PRO A 83 -25.79 -5.39 0.32
C PRO A 83 -26.18 -6.80 0.79
N PHE A 84 -26.25 -6.99 2.11
CA PHE A 84 -26.94 -8.13 2.72
C PHE A 84 -28.44 -8.05 2.45
#